data_AF-A0A8J4R7K2-F1
#
_entry.id   AF-A0A8J4R7K2-F1
#
_cell.length_a   1.000
_cell.length_b   1.000
_cell.length_c   1.000
_cell.angle_alpha   90.00
_cell.angle_beta   90.00
_cell.angle_gamma   90.00
#
_symmetry.space_group_name_H-M   'P 1'
#
loop_
_entity.id
_entity.type
_entity.pdbx_description
1 polymer ?
#
loop_
_entity_poly.entity_id
_entity_poly.type
_entity_poly.pdbx_seq_one_letter_code
_entity_poly.pdbx_strand_id
1 'polypeptide(L)' 'MRPEGGVAAEISKDPISLLIVKKLSEKVVLPSRGSPLFAGYNLSSATETKVPARGKALVPIDLSIAIPEGTYTRVGNL' A
#
# COMPACT_ATOMS: atom_id res chain seq x y z
N MET A 1 46.85 14.23 6.39
CA MET A 1 45.45 14.65 6.52
C MET A 1 44.66 13.93 5.44
N ARG A 2 43.86 12.93 5.81
CA ARG A 2 43.05 12.16 4.85
C ARG A 2 41.73 12.91 4.65
N PRO A 3 41.22 13.11 3.43
CA PRO A 3 39.86 13.59 3.27
C PRO A 3 38.90 12.45 3.61
N GLU A 4 38.10 12.67 4.67
CA GLU A 4 36.92 11.87 5.02
C GLU A 4 35.94 11.94 3.84
N GLY A 5 35.92 10.89 3.02
CA GLY A 5 34.99 10.75 1.91
C GLY A 5 33.59 10.55 2.45
N GLY A 6 32.81 11.64 2.49
CA GLY A 6 31.38 11.59 2.77
C GLY A 6 30.71 10.63 1.79
N VAL A 7 30.06 9.61 2.33
CA VAL A 7 29.18 8.74 1.56
C VAL A 7 27.95 9.58 1.20
N ALA A 8 28.04 10.31 0.10
CA ALA A 8 26.86 10.83 -0.56
C ALA A 8 26.07 9.60 -1.00
N ALA A 9 24.98 9.31 -0.28
CA ALA A 9 24.04 8.28 -0.67
C ALA A 9 23.63 8.58 -2.11
N GLU A 10 24.08 7.74 -3.04
CA GLU A 10 23.68 7.81 -4.43
C GLU A 10 22.15 7.62 -4.44
N ILE A 11 21.44 8.71 -4.73
CA ILE A 11 19.99 8.67 -4.93
C ILE A 11 19.80 7.83 -6.18
N SER A 12 19.38 6.57 -6.00
CA SER A 12 19.13 5.66 -7.11
C SER A 12 18.24 6.35 -8.15
N LYS A 13 18.66 6.29 -9.41
CA LYS A 13 17.94 6.80 -10.59
C LYS A 13 16.73 5.95 -10.96
N ASP A 14 16.36 4.99 -10.12
CA ASP A 14 15.11 4.27 -10.28
C ASP A 14 13.94 5.22 -9.96
N PRO A 15 12.89 5.29 -10.79
CA PRO A 15 11.71 6.04 -10.44
C PRO A 15 11.26 5.53 -9.08
N ILE A 16 11.12 6.44 -8.13
CA ILE A 16 10.72 6.16 -6.76
C ILE A 16 9.58 5.10 -6.79
N SER A 17 9.86 3.87 -6.35
CA SER A 17 8.92 2.74 -6.34
C SER A 17 7.87 2.92 -5.23
N LEU A 18 7.19 4.06 -5.24
CA LEU A 18 6.12 4.39 -4.30
C LEU A 18 4.83 3.75 -4.76
N LEU A 19 4.11 3.21 -3.79
CA LEU A 19 2.72 2.82 -3.95
C LEU A 19 1.85 4.07 -3.92
N ILE A 20 1.22 4.40 -5.05
CA ILE A 20 0.38 5.60 -5.17
C ILE A 20 -1.08 5.20 -5.01
N VAL A 21 -1.78 5.84 -4.06
CA VAL A 21 -3.20 5.58 -3.78
C VAL A 21 -4.04 6.76 -4.23
N LYS A 22 -5.05 6.50 -5.05
CA LYS A 22 -6.10 7.46 -5.42
C LYS A 22 -7.38 7.15 -4.65
N LYS A 23 -7.87 8.14 -3.91
CA LYS A 23 -9.20 8.10 -3.27
C LYS A 23 -10.27 8.23 -4.35
N LEU A 24 -11.26 7.33 -4.35
CA LEU A 24 -12.40 7.39 -5.26
C LEU A 24 -13.67 7.94 -4.59
N SER A 25 -13.70 7.99 -3.26
CA SER A 25 -14.78 8.60 -2.47
C SER A 25 -14.23 9.30 -1.23
N GLU A 26 -15.08 10.02 -0.52
CA GLU A 26 -14.72 10.68 0.74
C GLU A 26 -14.68 9.72 1.94
N LYS A 27 -15.38 8.59 1.84
CA LYS A 27 -15.51 7.59 2.92
C LYS A 27 -14.32 6.63 3.00
N VAL A 28 -13.42 6.70 2.02
CA VAL A 28 -12.25 5.82 1.94
C VAL A 28 -11.26 6.07 3.07
N VAL A 29 -10.77 4.97 3.64
CA VAL A 29 -9.65 4.98 4.59
C VAL A 29 -8.37 4.63 3.85
N LEU A 30 -7.33 5.44 4.01
CA LEU A 30 -6.04 5.18 3.36
C LEU A 30 -5.38 3.91 3.93
N PRO A 31 -4.77 3.07 3.09
CA PRO A 31 -4.06 1.88 3.56
C PRO A 31 -2.92 2.26 4.51
N SER A 32 -2.76 1.49 5.59
CA SER A 32 -1.74 1.74 6.62
C SER A 32 -0.97 0.47 6.95
N ARG A 33 0.27 0.61 7.42
CA ARG A 33 1.04 -0.51 7.94
C ARG A 33 0.74 -0.71 9.42
N GLY A 34 0.51 -1.94 9.85
CA GLY A 34 0.27 -2.27 11.26
C GLY A 34 1.53 -2.13 12.13
N SER A 35 2.72 -2.28 11.54
CA SER A 35 4.01 -2.03 12.17
C SER A 35 5.07 -1.66 11.11
N PRO A 36 6.24 -1.11 11.49
CA PRO A 36 7.27 -0.71 10.52
C PRO A 36 7.77 -1.86 9.62
N LEU A 37 7.80 -3.08 10.16
CA LEU A 37 8.28 -4.28 9.48
C LEU A 37 7.17 -5.11 8.82
N PHE A 38 5.92 -4.64 8.86
CA PHE A 38 4.81 -5.35 8.24
C PHE A 38 4.92 -5.29 6.72
N ALA A 39 4.87 -6.46 6.07
CA ALA A 39 5.08 -6.57 4.63
C ALA A 39 3.88 -6.11 3.79
N GLY A 40 2.69 -6.00 4.39
CA GLY A 40 1.48 -5.55 3.71
C GLY A 40 0.88 -4.27 4.28
N TYR A 41 -0.17 -3.80 3.63
CA TYR A 41 -1.00 -2.69 4.09
C TYR A 41 -2.38 -3.22 4.51
N ASN A 42 -2.88 -2.71 5.63
CA ASN A 42 -4.23 -2.97 6.08
C ASN A 42 -5.22 -2.24 5.15
N LEU A 43 -6.27 -2.94 4.75
CA LEU A 43 -7.39 -2.39 3.98
C LEU A 43 -8.63 -2.29 4.86
N SER A 44 -9.45 -1.28 4.61
CA SER A 44 -10.72 -1.06 5.30
C SER A 44 -11.84 -0.96 4.29
N SER A 45 -13.04 -1.40 4.69
CA SER A 45 -14.25 -1.18 3.91
C SER A 45 -14.60 0.31 3.86
N ALA A 46 -15.06 0.79 2.71
CA ALA A 46 -15.60 2.13 2.55
C ALA A 46 -17.04 2.27 3.05
N THR A 47 -17.74 1.13 3.22
CA THR A 47 -19.15 1.09 3.63
C THR A 47 -19.43 -0.05 4.60
N GLU A 48 -20.49 0.08 5.41
CA GLU A 48 -20.99 -1.06 6.17
C GLU A 48 -21.43 -2.17 5.20
N THR A 49 -20.89 -3.38 5.38
CA THR A 49 -21.17 -4.53 4.51
C THR A 49 -21.32 -5.78 5.36
N LYS A 50 -22.41 -6.54 5.16
CA LYS A 50 -22.64 -7.81 5.84
C LYS A 50 -22.24 -8.97 4.93
N VAL A 51 -21.34 -9.82 5.41
CA VAL A 51 -21.01 -11.09 4.74
C VAL A 51 -21.98 -12.16 5.26
N PRO A 52 -22.74 -12.84 4.39
CA PRO A 52 -23.65 -13.90 4.82
C PRO A 52 -22.88 -15.08 5.42
N ALA A 53 -23.49 -15.77 6.38
CA ALA A 53 -22.89 -16.93 7.04
C ALA A 53 -22.51 -17.99 5.99
N ARG A 54 -21.25 -18.46 6.03
CA ARG A 54 -20.68 -19.42 5.06
C ARG A 54 -20.72 -18.94 3.60
N GLY A 55 -20.92 -17.64 3.36
CA GLY A 55 -20.96 -17.05 2.02
C GLY A 55 -19.75 -16.16 1.71
N LYS A 56 -19.86 -15.41 0.62
CA LYS A 56 -18.86 -14.45 0.14
C LYS A 56 -19.56 -13.14 -0.20
N ALA A 57 -18.84 -12.03 -0.08
CA ALA A 57 -19.32 -10.72 -0.49
C ALA A 57 -18.21 -9.94 -1.19
N LEU A 58 -18.59 -9.08 -2.14
CA LEU A 58 -17.73 -8.04 -2.63
C LEU A 58 -17.86 -6.83 -1.69
N VAL A 59 -16.75 -6.45 -1.06
CA VAL A 59 -16.72 -5.36 -0.08
C VAL A 59 -16.08 -4.13 -0.75
N PRO A 60 -16.81 -3.02 -0.93
CA PRO A 60 -16.26 -1.82 -1.53
C PRO A 60 -15.17 -1.19 -0.66
N ILE A 61 -14.08 -0.76 -1.28
CA ILE A 61 -12.95 -0.06 -0.62
C ILE A 61 -12.71 1.34 -1.19
N ASP A 62 -13.36 1.71 -2.30
CA ASP A 62 -13.30 3.03 -2.93
C ASP A 62 -11.90 3.63 -3.12
N LEU A 63 -10.93 2.80 -3.54
CA LEU A 63 -9.58 3.24 -3.87
C LEU A 63 -9.07 2.59 -5.16
N SER A 64 -8.15 3.28 -5.82
CA SER A 64 -7.30 2.74 -6.88
C SER A 64 -5.84 2.83 -6.46
N ILE A 65 -5.05 1.82 -6.79
CA ILE A 65 -3.62 1.77 -6.46
C ILE A 65 -2.82 1.64 -7.74
N ALA A 66 -1.83 2.53 -7.94
CA ALA A 66 -0.80 2.35 -8.95
C ALA A 66 0.32 1.51 -8.34
N ILE A 67 0.60 0.37 -8.97
CA ILE A 67 1.57 -0.61 -8.49
C ILE A 67 2.92 -0.34 -9.13
N PRO A 68 4.02 -0.34 -8.35
CA PRO A 68 5.36 -0.20 -8.91
C PRO A 68 5.65 -1.28 -9.95
N GLU A 69 6.44 -0.91 -10.96
CA GLU A 69 6.84 -1.82 -12.02
C GLU A 69 7.54 -3.08 -11.47
N GLY A 70 7.31 -4.22 -12.12
CA GLY A 70 7.86 -5.51 -11.70
C GLY A 70 7.20 -6.13 -10.48
N THR A 71 6.15 -5.52 -9.93
CA THR A 71 5.39 -6.04 -8.78
C THR A 71 3.91 -6.21 -9.10
N TYR A 72 3.21 -6.97 -8.26
CA TYR A 72 1.76 -7.06 -8.29
C TYR A 72 1.22 -7.02 -6.86
N THR A 73 -0.04 -6.61 -6.69
CA THR A 73 -0.69 -6.61 -5.39
C THR A 73 -1.48 -7.89 -5.18
N ARG A 74 -1.36 -8.45 -3.98
CA ARG A 74 -2.14 -9.59 -3.51
C ARG A 74 -3.06 -9.13 -2.37
N VAL A 75 -4.33 -9.50 -2.45
CA VAL A 75 -5.30 -9.34 -1.36
C VAL A 75 -5.47 -10.70 -0.70
N GLY A 76 -5.16 -10.81 0.60
CA GLY A 76 -5.25 -12.07 1.33
C GLY A 76 -4.26 -12.14 2.49
N ASN A 77 -4.16 -13.32 3.10
CA ASN A 77 -3.47 -13.49 4.39
C ASN A 77 -1.94 -13.41 4.22
N LEU A 78 -1.32 -12.58 5.05
CA LEU A 78 0.10 -12.64 5.44
C LEU A 78 0.34 -13.82 6.38
#